data_AF-A0AAJ2JT57-F1
#
_entry.id   AF-A0AAJ2JT57-F1
#
_cell.length_a   1.000
_cell.length_b   1.000
_cell.length_c   1.000
_cell.angle_alpha   90.00
_cell.angle_beta   90.00
_cell.angle_gamma   90.00
#
_symmetry.space_group_name_H-M   'P 1'
#
loop_
_entity.id
_entity.type
_entity.pdbx_description
1 polymer ?
#
loop_
_entity_poly.entity_id
_entity_poly.type
_entity_poly.pdbx_seq_one_letter_code
_entity_poly.pdbx_strand_id
1 'polypeptide(L)'
;MDAETDVYKHKTVLWKGFDHDGPVPIDDVTIQKQKAMLSATHMNPSLHIVAVNEDGEFVAYCGLWYSPQTDYAYVEPVVTIPSYRGKGLGAAVVVEALKRSSVLGANKAYVISDHPFYKAIGFVQHSRYSFYWHKD
;
A
#
# COMPACT_ATOMS: atom_id res chain seq x y z
N MET A 1 10.08 0.79 6.56
CA MET A 1 9.96 2.17 6.03
C MET A 1 10.01 3.12 7.21
N ASP A 2 10.83 4.16 7.14
CA ASP A 2 11.02 5.15 8.20
C ASP A 2 10.26 6.44 7.85
N ALA A 3 9.43 6.93 8.77
CA ALA A 3 8.55 8.08 8.52
C ALA A 3 9.29 9.41 8.37
N GLU A 4 10.52 9.53 8.89
CA GLU A 4 11.31 10.75 8.78
C GLU A 4 12.14 10.77 7.50
N THR A 5 12.78 9.64 7.16
CA THR A 5 13.68 9.58 5.99
C THR A 5 12.98 9.23 4.69
N ASP A 6 11.91 8.43 4.73
CA ASP A 6 11.27 7.90 3.51
C ASP A 6 10.05 8.69 3.05
N VAL A 7 9.59 9.70 3.81
CA VAL A 7 8.31 10.38 3.55
C VAL A 7 8.19 10.95 2.13
N TYR A 8 9.25 11.54 1.59
CA TYR A 8 9.25 12.13 0.26
C TYR A 8 9.20 11.05 -0.84
N LYS A 9 9.93 9.95 -0.66
CA LYS A 9 9.92 8.80 -1.58
C LYS A 9 8.56 8.11 -1.55
N HIS A 10 8.01 7.91 -0.36
CA HIS A 10 6.67 7.37 -0.15
C HIS A 10 5.59 8.26 -0.79
N LYS A 11 5.65 9.57 -0.59
CA LYS A 11 4.73 10.51 -1.24
C LYS A 11 4.83 10.44 -2.77
N THR A 12 6.06 10.36 -3.28
CA THR A 12 6.33 10.30 -4.72
C THR A 12 5.81 9.02 -5.36
N VAL A 13 6.07 7.84 -4.76
CA VAL A 13 5.61 6.56 -5.31
C VAL A 13 4.09 6.45 -5.28
N LEU A 14 3.42 6.96 -4.25
CA LEU A 14 1.95 7.01 -4.21
C LEU A 14 1.39 7.95 -5.28
N TRP A 15 1.92 9.17 -5.39
CA TRP A 15 1.46 10.16 -6.37
C TRP A 15 1.58 9.63 -7.80
N LYS A 16 2.78 9.16 -8.17
CA LYS A 16 3.04 8.63 -9.51
C LYS A 16 2.33 7.29 -9.75
N GLY A 17 2.25 6.44 -8.73
CA GLY A 17 1.67 5.11 -8.82
C GLY A 17 0.16 5.10 -9.00
N PHE A 18 -0.53 6.14 -8.52
CA PHE A 18 -1.96 6.39 -8.74
C PHE A 18 -2.25 7.25 -9.98
N ASP A 19 -1.26 7.47 -10.84
CA ASP A 19 -1.42 8.19 -12.11
C ASP A 19 -1.95 9.63 -11.94
N HIS A 20 -1.60 10.32 -10.84
CA HIS A 20 -1.94 11.73 -10.69
C HIS A 20 -1.12 12.60 -11.65
N ASP A 21 -1.79 13.57 -12.27
CA ASP A 21 -1.15 14.55 -13.17
C ASP A 21 -0.38 15.63 -12.40
N GLY A 22 0.63 16.20 -13.06
CA GLY A 22 1.39 17.34 -12.55
C GLY A 22 2.48 17.00 -11.53
N PRO A 23 3.14 18.02 -10.96
CA PRO A 23 4.24 17.82 -10.03
C PRO A 23 3.76 17.18 -8.73
N VAL A 24 4.62 16.37 -8.10
CA VAL A 24 4.33 15.78 -6.79
C VAL A 24 4.19 16.91 -5.76
N PRO A 25 3.05 17.01 -5.04
CA PRO A 25 2.90 18.03 -4.00
C PRO A 25 3.76 17.64 -2.81
N ILE A 26 4.70 18.52 -2.48
CA ILE A 26 5.68 18.36 -1.40
C ILE A 26 5.70 19.57 -0.46
N ASP A 27 4.63 20.38 -0.47
CA ASP A 27 4.45 21.47 0.49
C ASP A 27 4.37 20.92 1.93
N ASP A 28 4.68 21.78 2.90
CA ASP A 28 4.77 21.38 4.32
C ASP A 28 3.47 20.73 4.83
N VAL A 29 2.31 21.26 4.43
CA VAL A 29 1.02 20.70 4.88
C VAL A 29 0.84 19.27 4.35
N THR A 30 1.15 19.04 3.08
CA THR A 30 1.10 17.72 2.47
C THR A 30 2.07 16.74 3.12
N ILE A 31 3.32 17.16 3.35
CA ILE A 31 4.34 16.29 3.94
C ILE A 31 4.05 15.98 5.42
N GLN A 32 3.58 16.96 6.20
CA GLN A 32 3.19 16.73 7.60
C GLN A 32 2.02 15.75 7.71
N LYS A 33 1.03 15.85 6.82
CA LYS A 33 -0.04 14.84 6.72
C LYS A 33 0.52 13.46 6.41
N GLN A 34 1.46 13.37 5.46
CA GLN A 34 2.08 12.09 5.10
C GLN A 34 2.87 11.49 6.27
N LYS A 35 3.64 12.31 7.03
CA LYS A 35 4.33 11.87 8.25
C LYS A 35 3.35 11.37 9.30
N ALA A 36 2.27 12.10 9.55
CA ALA A 36 1.25 11.69 10.52
C ALA A 36 0.62 10.34 10.15
N MET A 37 0.37 10.09 8.87
CA MET A 37 -0.11 8.77 8.40
C MET A 37 0.91 7.65 8.65
N LEU A 38 2.19 7.92 8.41
CA LEU A 38 3.27 6.95 8.65
C LEU A 38 3.58 6.75 10.15
N SER A 39 3.16 7.67 11.01
CA SER A 39 3.35 7.58 12.46
C SER A 39 2.07 7.19 13.21
N ALA A 40 1.06 6.64 12.52
CA ALA A 40 -0.19 6.22 13.14
C ALA A 40 0.04 5.13 14.21
N THR A 41 -0.74 5.16 15.30
CA THR A 41 -0.54 4.32 16.50
C THR A 41 -0.45 2.82 16.22
N HIS A 42 -1.13 2.31 15.21
CA HIS A 42 -1.12 0.89 14.82
C HIS A 42 -0.37 0.63 13.51
N MET A 43 0.40 1.60 13.03
CA MET A 43 1.28 1.42 11.89
C MET A 43 2.42 0.48 12.30
N ASN A 44 2.60 -0.62 11.56
CA ASN A 44 3.73 -1.51 11.73
C ASN A 44 4.68 -1.36 10.54
N PRO A 45 5.83 -0.67 10.70
CA PRO A 45 6.74 -0.38 9.59
C PRO A 45 7.27 -1.60 8.84
N SER A 46 7.24 -2.78 9.47
CA SER A 46 7.70 -4.03 8.86
C SER A 46 6.73 -4.60 7.82
N LEU A 47 5.45 -4.19 7.87
CA LEU A 47 4.38 -4.63 6.96
C LEU A 47 4.19 -3.69 5.77
N HIS A 48 4.89 -2.55 5.76
CA HIS A 48 4.88 -1.59 4.68
C HIS A 48 6.09 -1.82 3.77
N ILE A 49 5.84 -2.49 2.64
CA ILE A 49 6.88 -3.01 1.76
C ILE A 49 7.07 -2.10 0.56
N VAL A 50 8.34 -1.83 0.23
CA VAL A 50 8.75 -1.03 -0.92
C VAL A 50 9.64 -1.85 -1.83
N ALA A 51 9.46 -1.68 -3.14
CA ALA A 51 10.47 -2.04 -4.12
C ALA A 51 11.27 -0.78 -4.46
N VAL A 52 12.59 -0.89 -4.41
CA VAL A 52 13.52 0.22 -4.61
C VAL A 52 14.36 -0.05 -5.87
N ASN A 53 14.55 0.95 -6.73
CA ASN A 53 15.41 0.83 -7.90
C ASN A 53 16.89 1.09 -7.55
N GLU A 54 17.76 1.04 -8.56
CA GLU A 54 19.21 1.25 -8.41
C GLU A 54 19.57 2.66 -7.91
N ASP A 55 18.72 3.65 -8.19
CA ASP A 55 18.89 5.04 -7.72
C ASP A 55 18.41 5.25 -6.28
N GLY A 56 17.87 4.21 -5.63
CA GLY A 56 17.31 4.31 -4.29
C GLY A 56 15.88 4.87 -4.24
N GLU A 57 15.20 4.99 -5.39
CA GLU A 57 13.84 5.50 -5.51
C GLU A 57 12.79 4.39 -5.34
N PHE A 58 11.66 4.73 -4.74
CA PHE A 58 10.55 3.80 -4.57
C PHE A 58 9.77 3.66 -5.88
N VAL A 59 9.62 2.43 -6.37
CA VAL A 59 8.97 2.14 -7.66
C VAL A 59 7.72 1.29 -7.52
N ALA A 60 7.58 0.57 -6.41
CA ALA A 60 6.33 -0.08 -6.00
C ALA A 60 6.20 -0.04 -4.48
N TYR A 61 4.97 -0.07 -4.00
CA TYR A 61 4.67 -0.02 -2.57
C TYR A 61 3.42 -0.82 -2.25
N CYS A 62 3.44 -1.49 -1.10
CA CYS A 62 2.28 -2.13 -0.48
C CYS A 62 2.26 -1.77 1.01
N GLY A 63 1.20 -1.06 1.43
CA GLY A 63 0.85 -0.97 2.85
C GLY A 63 0.01 -2.18 3.26
N LEU A 64 0.21 -2.65 4.49
CA LEU A 64 -0.58 -3.72 5.07
C LEU A 64 -0.78 -3.47 6.55
N TRP A 65 -2.05 -3.48 6.95
CA TRP A 65 -2.48 -3.31 8.33
C TRP A 65 -2.79 -4.67 8.95
N TYR A 66 -2.30 -4.89 10.17
CA TYR A 66 -2.60 -6.08 10.95
C TYR A 66 -2.62 -5.73 12.43
N SER A 67 -3.60 -6.27 13.13
CA SER A 67 -3.70 -6.20 14.58
C SER A 67 -3.71 -7.63 15.15
N PRO A 68 -2.96 -7.91 16.23
CA PRO A 68 -2.99 -9.21 16.89
C PRO A 68 -4.33 -9.50 17.59
N GLN A 69 -5.25 -8.53 17.64
CA GLN A 69 -6.63 -8.74 18.10
C GLN A 69 -7.54 -9.33 17.01
N THR A 70 -7.03 -9.51 15.78
CA THR A 70 -7.75 -10.04 14.63
C THR A 70 -6.99 -11.20 13.99
N ASP A 71 -7.64 -11.97 13.11
CA ASP A 71 -7.02 -13.08 12.38
C ASP A 71 -6.68 -12.73 10.92
N TYR A 72 -6.82 -11.45 10.54
CA TYR A 72 -6.69 -11.02 9.16
C TYR A 72 -5.82 -9.77 8.99
N ALA A 73 -5.19 -9.68 7.83
CA ALA A 73 -4.52 -8.49 7.35
C ALA A 73 -5.41 -7.71 6.37
N TYR A 74 -5.25 -6.39 6.34
CA TYR A 74 -5.90 -5.53 5.34
C TYR A 74 -4.85 -4.85 4.45
N VAL A 75 -4.92 -5.08 3.15
CA VAL A 75 -3.93 -4.65 2.17
C VAL A 75 -4.36 -3.30 1.58
N GLU A 76 -3.66 -2.22 1.95
CA GLU A 76 -3.81 -0.91 1.32
C GLU A 76 -2.68 0.09 1.68
N PRO A 77 -2.39 1.04 0.77
CA PRO A 77 -2.61 0.97 -0.67
C PRO A 77 -1.56 0.06 -1.35
N VAL A 78 -1.82 -0.32 -2.60
CA VAL A 78 -0.83 -0.99 -3.46
C VAL A 78 -0.64 -0.14 -4.72
N VAL A 79 0.62 0.19 -5.03
CA VAL A 79 0.96 0.96 -6.23
C VAL A 79 2.22 0.41 -6.90
N THR A 80 2.30 0.63 -8.21
CA THR A 80 3.54 0.50 -8.99
C THR A 80 3.56 1.64 -10.00
N ILE A 81 4.66 2.40 -10.04
CA ILE A 81 4.78 3.54 -10.96
C ILE A 81 4.70 3.06 -12.42
N PRO A 82 4.11 3.85 -13.34
CA PRO A 82 3.80 3.40 -14.71
C PRO A 82 4.95 2.72 -15.46
N SER A 83 6.16 3.29 -15.41
CA SER A 83 7.34 2.77 -16.11
C SER A 83 7.90 1.45 -15.53
N TYR A 84 7.38 1.00 -14.39
CA TYR A 84 7.78 -0.23 -13.72
C TYR A 84 6.66 -1.28 -13.67
N ARG A 85 5.48 -0.99 -14.25
CA ARG A 85 4.37 -1.95 -14.39
C ARG A 85 4.76 -3.10 -15.33
N GLY A 86 4.08 -4.25 -15.17
CA GLY A 86 4.36 -5.45 -15.97
C GLY A 86 5.62 -6.22 -15.58
N LYS A 87 6.38 -5.78 -14.58
CA LYS A 87 7.62 -6.43 -14.11
C LYS A 87 7.44 -7.30 -12.86
N GLY A 88 6.20 -7.59 -12.45
CA GLY A 88 5.91 -8.38 -11.25
C GLY A 88 6.13 -7.68 -9.90
N LEU A 89 6.55 -6.42 -9.88
CA LEU A 89 6.91 -5.70 -8.64
C LEU A 89 5.72 -5.51 -7.69
N GLY A 90 4.54 -5.15 -8.20
CA GLY A 90 3.32 -5.05 -7.39
C GLY A 90 2.98 -6.37 -6.69
N ALA A 91 3.12 -7.51 -7.38
CA ALA A 91 2.91 -8.83 -6.79
C ALA A 91 3.94 -9.12 -5.71
N ALA A 92 5.21 -8.80 -5.97
CA ALA A 92 6.31 -9.03 -5.03
C ALA A 92 6.09 -8.28 -3.70
N VAL A 93 5.75 -6.99 -3.74
CA VAL A 93 5.54 -6.20 -2.52
C VAL A 93 4.33 -6.69 -1.71
N VAL A 94 3.24 -7.11 -2.37
CA VAL A 94 2.07 -7.68 -1.69
C VAL A 94 2.40 -9.02 -1.05
N VAL A 95 3.02 -9.94 -1.81
CA VAL A 95 3.35 -11.28 -1.30
C VAL A 95 4.33 -11.20 -0.13
N GLU A 96 5.31 -10.29 -0.17
CA GLU A 96 6.22 -10.07 0.96
C GLU A 96 5.49 -9.54 2.19
N ALA A 97 4.57 -8.58 2.02
CA ALA A 97 3.76 -8.06 3.13
C ALA A 97 2.90 -9.18 3.77
N LEU A 98 2.27 -10.01 2.94
CA LEU A 98 1.46 -11.16 3.36
C LEU A 98 2.29 -12.21 4.11
N LYS A 99 3.51 -12.52 3.65
CA LYS A 99 4.41 -13.44 4.35
C LYS A 99 4.74 -12.94 5.75
N ARG A 100 5.07 -11.65 5.88
CA ARG A 100 5.38 -11.05 7.19
C ARG A 100 4.18 -11.01 8.12
N SER A 101 3.00 -10.64 7.61
CA SER A 101 1.79 -10.65 8.43
C SER A 101 1.39 -12.06 8.88
N SER A 102 1.62 -13.07 8.03
CA SER A 102 1.40 -14.47 8.39
C SER A 102 2.29 -14.92 9.55
N VAL A 103 3.57 -14.53 9.57
CA VAL A 103 4.47 -14.77 10.72
C VAL A 103 3.97 -14.12 12.00
N LEU A 104 3.24 -13.00 11.91
CA LEU A 104 2.63 -12.31 13.05
C LEU A 104 1.27 -12.88 13.48
N GLY A 105 0.73 -13.88 12.76
CA GLY A 105 -0.52 -14.58 13.08
C GLY A 105 -1.71 -14.28 12.16
N ALA A 106 -1.52 -13.49 11.10
CA ALA A 106 -2.58 -13.30 10.10
C ALA A 106 -2.81 -14.61 9.32
N ASN A 107 -4.04 -15.11 9.33
CA ASN A 107 -4.45 -16.33 8.60
C ASN A 107 -5.18 -16.00 7.29
N LYS A 108 -5.62 -14.76 7.13
CA LYS A 108 -6.37 -14.28 5.97
C LYS A 108 -5.91 -12.88 5.60
N ALA A 109 -6.15 -12.47 4.36
CA ALA A 109 -5.95 -11.09 3.95
C ALA A 109 -7.12 -10.60 3.11
N TYR A 110 -7.50 -9.35 3.32
CA TYR A 110 -8.55 -8.68 2.56
C TYR A 110 -7.98 -7.50 1.80
N VAL A 111 -8.62 -7.22 0.66
CA VAL A 111 -8.47 -5.98 -0.09
C VAL A 111 -9.86 -5.57 -0.57
N ILE A 112 -10.14 -4.27 -0.55
CA ILE A 112 -11.38 -3.72 -1.10
C ILE A 112 -11.11 -3.31 -2.55
N SER A 113 -11.14 -4.28 -3.45
CA SER A 113 -10.92 -4.07 -4.88
C SER A 113 -11.47 -5.23 -5.69
N ASP A 114 -11.93 -4.95 -6.92
CA ASP A 114 -12.25 -5.93 -7.94
C ASP A 114 -11.19 -6.01 -9.05
N HIS A 115 -10.07 -5.31 -8.88
CA HIS A 115 -9.02 -5.22 -9.91
C HIS A 115 -8.41 -6.61 -10.21
N PRO A 116 -8.30 -7.02 -11.49
CA PRO A 116 -7.83 -8.37 -11.88
C PRO A 116 -6.45 -8.76 -11.32
N PHE A 117 -5.61 -7.77 -11.04
CA PHE A 117 -4.31 -7.95 -10.36
C PHE A 117 -4.40 -8.87 -9.13
N TYR A 118 -5.37 -8.65 -8.25
CA TYR A 118 -5.46 -9.41 -7.00
C TYR A 118 -5.81 -10.87 -7.25
N LYS A 119 -6.66 -11.15 -8.25
CA LYS A 119 -6.98 -12.52 -8.68
C LYS A 119 -5.75 -13.23 -9.23
N ALA A 120 -4.91 -12.53 -9.99
CA ALA A 120 -3.67 -13.09 -10.55
C ALA A 120 -2.65 -13.50 -9.49
N ILE A 121 -2.74 -12.97 -8.26
CA ILE A 121 -1.86 -13.31 -7.14
C ILE A 121 -2.55 -14.15 -6.05
N GLY A 122 -3.71 -14.74 -6.37
CA GLY A 122 -4.37 -15.74 -5.51
C GLY A 122 -5.49 -15.21 -4.60
N PHE A 123 -5.84 -13.91 -4.67
CA PHE A 123 -7.05 -13.44 -4.00
C PHE A 123 -8.30 -13.95 -4.73
N VAL A 124 -9.32 -14.28 -3.95
CA VAL A 124 -10.63 -14.70 -4.48
C VAL A 124 -11.69 -13.69 -4.07
N GLN A 125 -12.69 -13.51 -4.93
CA GLN A 125 -13.82 -12.66 -4.59
C GLN A 125 -14.65 -13.34 -3.50
N HIS A 126 -14.69 -12.74 -2.31
CA HIS A 126 -15.47 -13.24 -1.17
C HIS A 126 -16.81 -12.50 -1.04
N SER A 127 -16.79 -11.17 -1.08
CA SER A 127 -17.96 -10.32 -0.91
C SER A 127 -18.03 -9.24 -2.01
N ARG A 128 -19.24 -8.77 -2.30
CA ARG A 128 -19.49 -7.60 -3.17
C ARG A 128 -20.53 -6.72 -2.50
N TYR A 129 -20.17 -5.45 -2.26
CA TYR A 129 -21.03 -4.45 -1.66
C TYR A 129 -21.38 -3.37 -2.68
N SER A 130 -22.60 -2.84 -2.61
CA SER A 130 -23.01 -1.65 -3.35
C SER A 130 -23.56 -0.66 -2.35
N PHE A 131 -22.95 0.52 -2.30
CA PHE A 131 -23.35 1.58 -1.38
C PHE A 131 -24.21 2.59 -2.15
N TYR A 132 -25.37 2.92 -1.61
CA TYR A 132 -26.20 4.03 -2.07
C TYR A 132 -26.22 5.07 -0.96
N TRP A 133 -25.87 6.30 -1.33
CA TRP A 133 -25.94 7.44 -0.43
C TRP A 133 -26.83 8.49 -1.08
N HIS A 134 -27.93 8.85 -0.41
CA HIS A 134 -28.68 10.06 -0.72
C HIS A 134 -28.07 11.18 0.11
N LYS A 135 -27.58 12.23 -0.55
CA LYS A 135 -27.30 13.50 0.14
C LYS A 135 -28.59 14.29 0.12
N ASP A 136 -29.08 14.67 1.29
CA ASP A 136 -30.09 15.71 1.43
C ASP A 136 -29.55 17.07 0.95
#